data_AF-A0A521UMY3-F1
#
_entry.id   AF-A0A521UMY3-F1
#
_cell.length_a   1.000
_cell.length_b   1.000
_cell.length_c   1.000
_cell.angle_alpha   90.00
_cell.angle_beta   90.00
_cell.angle_gamma   90.00
#
_symmetry.space_group_name_H-M   'P 1'
#
loop_
_entity.id
_entity.type
_entity.pdbx_description
1 polymer ?
#
loop_
_entity_poly.entity_id
_entity_poly.type
_entity_poly.pdbx_seq_one_letter_code
_entity_poly.pdbx_strand_id
1 'polypeptide(L)'
;KDRVKLLKEKMLPGAERAGLENLLIDTGVMDIPSVGWSTQAIRQIKDELGLPSGCAPSNAIYLWTKLRERGTPAFEATAALVYGLPLCWGGDFIFYGPTRNATWAYPACAAVDAMLAYGAMNLGLRIDKEHPIYKIF
;
A
#
# COMPACT_ATOMS: atom_id res chain seq x y z
N LYS A 1 -5.00 -16.90 -1.52
CA LYS A 1 -4.88 -17.80 -2.69
C LYS A 1 -5.83 -17.39 -3.82
N ASP A 2 -7.09 -17.03 -3.52
CA ASP A 2 -8.08 -16.73 -4.56
C ASP A 2 -7.83 -15.42 -5.32
N ARG A 3 -7.28 -14.38 -4.66
CA ARG A 3 -7.05 -13.06 -5.30
C ARG A 3 -6.04 -13.11 -6.46
N VAL A 4 -4.86 -13.69 -6.23
CA VAL A 4 -3.82 -13.77 -7.26
C VAL A 4 -4.23 -14.73 -8.38
N LYS A 5 -4.96 -15.80 -8.05
CA LYS A 5 -5.55 -16.69 -9.06
C LYS A 5 -6.54 -15.95 -9.96
N LEU A 6 -7.48 -15.20 -9.37
CA LEU A 6 -8.43 -14.38 -10.12
C LEU A 6 -7.72 -13.35 -11.02
N LEU A 7 -6.68 -12.69 -10.50
CA LEU A 7 -5.86 -11.76 -11.26
C LEU A 7 -5.28 -12.43 -12.52
N LYS A 8 -4.58 -13.56 -12.34
CA LYS A 8 -3.87 -14.26 -13.43
C LYS A 8 -4.82 -14.88 -14.44
N GLU A 9 -5.89 -15.52 -13.99
CA GLU A 9 -6.76 -16.32 -14.87
C GLU A 9 -7.85 -15.50 -15.56
N LYS A 10 -8.22 -14.34 -14.99
CA LYS A 10 -9.38 -13.56 -15.49
C LYS A 10 -9.03 -12.11 -15.78
N MET A 11 -8.43 -11.40 -14.83
CA MET A 11 -8.26 -9.94 -14.95
C MET A 11 -7.15 -9.56 -15.92
N LEU A 12 -5.97 -10.18 -15.84
CA LEU A 12 -4.86 -9.89 -16.76
C LEU A 12 -5.21 -10.23 -18.22
N PRO A 13 -5.80 -11.39 -18.55
CA PRO A 13 -6.27 -11.65 -19.92
C PRO A 13 -7.35 -10.66 -20.38
N GLY A 14 -8.19 -10.17 -19.46
CA GLY A 14 -9.17 -9.14 -19.76
C GLY A 14 -8.53 -7.79 -20.09
N ALA A 15 -7.54 -7.38 -19.31
CA ALA A 15 -6.77 -6.16 -19.51
C ALA A 15 -5.98 -6.19 -20.83
N GLU A 16 -5.37 -7.32 -21.16
CA GLU A 16 -4.65 -7.54 -22.42
C GLU A 16 -5.59 -7.40 -23.62
N ARG A 17 -6.77 -8.05 -23.61
CA ARG A 17 -7.77 -7.90 -24.68
C ARG A 17 -8.27 -6.46 -24.83
N ALA A 18 -8.25 -5.67 -23.76
CA ALA A 18 -8.62 -4.27 -23.78
C ALA A 18 -7.46 -3.34 -24.22
N GLY A 19 -6.26 -3.88 -24.51
CA GLY A 19 -5.10 -3.10 -24.91
C GLY A 19 -4.48 -2.27 -23.79
N LEU A 20 -4.64 -2.69 -22.53
CA LEU A 20 -4.06 -1.99 -21.38
C LEU A 20 -2.59 -2.36 -21.19
N GLU A 21 -1.72 -1.35 -21.22
CA GLU A 21 -0.26 -1.53 -21.08
C GLU A 21 0.25 -1.22 -19.67
N ASN A 22 -0.36 -0.24 -18.99
CA ASN A 22 0.04 0.21 -17.66
C ASN A 22 -0.99 -0.24 -16.63
N LEU A 23 -0.64 -1.26 -15.84
CA LEU A 23 -1.53 -1.89 -14.87
C LEU A 23 -1.12 -1.55 -13.45
N LEU A 24 -2.07 -1.09 -12.64
CA LEU A 24 -1.93 -0.96 -11.19
C LEU A 24 -2.85 -1.97 -10.51
N ILE A 25 -2.29 -2.87 -9.71
CA ILE A 25 -3.07 -3.95 -9.12
C ILE A 25 -3.51 -3.57 -7.70
N ASP A 26 -4.78 -3.18 -7.55
CA ASP A 26 -5.41 -3.04 -6.23
C ASP A 26 -5.84 -4.42 -5.71
N THR A 27 -5.28 -4.83 -4.58
CA THR A 27 -5.55 -6.13 -3.98
C THR A 27 -6.87 -6.20 -3.20
N GLY A 28 -7.54 -5.06 -3.01
CA GLY A 28 -8.83 -4.93 -2.34
C GLY A 28 -8.77 -5.15 -0.83
N VAL A 29 -9.46 -4.30 -0.06
CA VAL A 29 -9.59 -4.44 1.40
C VAL A 29 -11.06 -4.65 1.74
N MET A 30 -11.37 -5.71 2.49
CA MET A 30 -12.77 -6.01 2.89
C MET A 30 -13.10 -5.38 4.24
N ASP A 31 -12.15 -5.46 5.16
CA ASP A 31 -12.21 -4.96 6.53
C ASP A 31 -10.78 -4.75 7.05
N ILE A 32 -10.64 -4.24 8.28
CA ILE A 32 -9.31 -3.96 8.85
C ILE A 32 -8.45 -5.21 9.01
N PRO A 33 -8.94 -6.34 9.57
CA PRO A 33 -8.14 -7.56 9.67
C PRO A 33 -7.64 -8.09 8.31
N SER A 34 -8.46 -7.99 7.26
CA SER A 34 -8.09 -8.47 5.91
C SER A 34 -7.05 -7.60 5.20
N VAL A 35 -6.61 -6.48 5.78
CA VAL A 35 -5.40 -5.79 5.31
C VAL A 35 -4.21 -6.75 5.29
N GLY A 36 -4.11 -7.67 6.27
CA GLY A 36 -3.07 -8.71 6.26
C GLY A 36 -3.15 -9.67 5.07
N TRP A 37 -4.34 -9.99 4.57
CA TRP A 37 -4.47 -10.77 3.32
C TRP A 37 -4.11 -9.96 2.09
N SER A 38 -4.35 -8.65 2.14
CA SER A 38 -4.02 -7.71 1.07
C SER A 38 -2.51 -7.57 0.94
N THR A 39 -1.77 -7.47 2.05
CA THR A 39 -0.30 -7.42 2.04
C THR A 39 0.33 -8.72 1.53
N GLN A 40 -0.23 -9.87 1.89
CA GLN A 40 0.19 -11.16 1.32
C GLN A 40 -0.02 -11.22 -0.20
N ALA A 41 -1.16 -10.71 -0.69
CA ALA A 41 -1.42 -10.64 -2.12
C ALA A 41 -0.45 -9.68 -2.83
N ILE A 42 -0.18 -8.50 -2.26
CA ILE A 42 0.81 -7.54 -2.76
C ILE A 42 2.16 -8.22 -2.93
N ARG A 43 2.64 -8.90 -1.88
CA ARG A 43 3.93 -9.60 -1.93
C ARG A 43 3.96 -10.68 -3.00
N GLN A 44 2.90 -11.49 -3.08
CA GLN A 44 2.80 -12.55 -4.08
C GLN A 44 2.76 -11.99 -5.51
N ILE A 45 2.05 -10.88 -5.74
CA ILE A 45 2.03 -10.20 -7.05
C ILE A 45 3.42 -9.68 -7.41
N LYS A 46 4.12 -9.06 -6.45
CA LYS A 46 5.47 -8.56 -6.66
C LYS A 46 6.44 -9.69 -7.02
N ASP A 47 6.41 -10.79 -6.25
CA ASP A 47 7.33 -11.91 -6.42
C ASP A 47 7.05 -12.73 -7.70
N GLU A 48 5.77 -12.93 -8.06
CA GLU A 48 5.41 -13.76 -9.23
C GLU A 48 5.31 -13.00 -10.56
N LEU A 49 4.87 -11.73 -10.51
CA LEU A 49 4.48 -10.98 -11.72
C LEU A 49 5.28 -9.69 -11.91
N GLY A 50 5.95 -9.19 -10.87
CA GLY A 50 6.68 -7.92 -10.92
C GLY A 50 5.81 -6.67 -11.12
N LEU A 51 4.48 -6.82 -11.13
CA LEU A 51 3.55 -5.73 -11.37
C LEU A 51 3.47 -4.78 -10.16
N PRO A 52 3.23 -3.48 -10.37
CA PRO A 52 2.97 -2.56 -9.28
C PRO A 52 1.62 -2.88 -8.62
N SER A 53 1.60 -2.94 -7.29
CA SER A 53 0.44 -3.36 -6.52
C SER A 53 0.28 -2.57 -5.23
N GLY A 54 -0.95 -2.47 -4.76
CA GLY A 54 -1.31 -1.67 -3.60
C GLY A 54 -2.68 -2.02 -3.06
N CYS A 55 -3.23 -1.15 -2.21
CA CYS A 55 -4.60 -1.32 -1.71
C CYS A 55 -5.23 -0.01 -1.20
N ALA A 56 -6.55 -0.07 -0.97
CA ALA A 56 -7.38 1.02 -0.44
C ALA A 56 -7.94 0.72 0.96
N PRO A 57 -7.13 0.75 2.05
CA PRO A 57 -7.62 0.42 3.38
C PRO A 57 -8.50 1.51 4.01
N SER A 58 -8.52 2.73 3.47
CA SER A 58 -9.22 3.86 4.07
C SER A 58 -10.68 3.59 4.37
N ASN A 59 -11.43 2.98 3.44
CA ASN A 59 -12.85 2.70 3.67
C ASN A 59 -13.07 1.81 4.90
N ALA A 60 -12.24 0.78 5.07
CA ALA A 60 -12.29 -0.09 6.23
C ALA A 60 -11.95 0.64 7.54
N ILE A 61 -10.99 1.58 7.50
CA ILE A 61 -10.63 2.39 8.68
C ILE A 61 -11.80 3.27 9.10
N TYR A 62 -12.47 3.92 8.14
CA TYR A 62 -13.64 4.76 8.44
C TYR A 62 -14.86 3.96 8.88
N LEU A 63 -14.91 2.65 8.63
CA LEU A 63 -15.95 1.76 9.19
C LEU A 63 -15.58 1.22 10.59
N TRP A 64 -14.34 1.41 11.04
CA TRP A 64 -13.90 0.98 12.36
C TRP A 64 -14.40 1.92 13.46
N THR A 65 -15.66 1.74 13.89
CA THR A 65 -16.34 2.60 14.86
C THR A 65 -15.55 2.78 16.16
N LYS A 66 -15.03 1.69 16.76
CA LYS A 66 -14.22 1.77 17.99
C LYS A 66 -12.96 2.63 17.84
N LEU A 67 -12.36 2.69 16.65
CA LEU A 67 -11.21 3.56 16.41
C LEU A 67 -11.66 5.02 16.25
N ARG A 68 -12.75 5.25 15.50
CA ARG A 68 -13.31 6.60 15.33
C ARG A 68 -13.71 7.23 16.65
N GLU A 69 -14.28 6.45 17.56
CA GLU A 69 -14.66 6.89 18.92
C GLU A 69 -13.46 7.35 19.75
N ARG A 70 -12.23 6.89 19.45
CA ARG A 70 -11.01 7.36 20.13
C ARG A 70 -10.57 8.75 19.67
N GLY A 71 -11.00 9.21 18.49
CA GLY A 71 -10.68 10.52 17.96
C GLY A 71 -9.18 10.77 17.72
N THR A 72 -8.84 12.04 17.53
CA THR A 72 -7.47 12.52 17.31
C THR A 72 -6.67 12.54 18.63
N PRO A 73 -5.38 12.14 18.64
CA PRO A 73 -4.55 11.66 17.52
C PRO A 73 -4.57 10.14 17.32
N ALA A 74 -5.37 9.41 18.08
CA ALA A 74 -5.37 7.94 18.07
C ALA A 74 -5.83 7.38 16.71
N PHE A 75 -6.79 8.04 16.07
CA PHE A 75 -7.27 7.67 14.74
C PHE A 75 -6.14 7.78 13.70
N GLU A 76 -5.48 8.93 13.62
CA GLU A 76 -4.42 9.23 12.65
C GLU A 76 -3.19 8.33 12.88
N ALA A 77 -2.77 8.17 14.13
CA ALA A 77 -1.64 7.30 14.48
C ALA A 77 -1.91 5.83 14.08
N THR A 78 -3.13 5.35 14.32
CA THR A 78 -3.52 3.99 13.92
C THR A 78 -3.63 3.87 12.40
N ALA A 79 -4.28 4.84 11.75
CA ALA A 79 -4.46 4.84 10.30
C ALA A 79 -3.12 4.90 9.56
N ALA A 80 -2.16 5.70 10.05
CA ALA A 80 -0.80 5.76 9.55
C ALA A 80 -0.13 4.39 9.51
N LEU A 81 -0.26 3.58 10.58
CA LEU A 81 0.26 2.21 10.59
C LEU A 81 -0.47 1.29 9.61
N VAL A 82 -1.79 1.42 9.49
CA VAL A 82 -2.57 0.64 8.51
C VAL A 82 -2.15 0.99 7.07
N TYR A 83 -1.80 2.23 6.79
CA TYR A 83 -1.28 2.66 5.47
C TYR A 83 0.16 2.24 5.25
N GLY A 84 1.00 2.24 6.28
CA GLY A 84 2.40 1.84 6.18
C GLY A 84 2.58 0.33 5.98
N LEU A 85 1.71 -0.49 6.58
CA LEU A 85 1.88 -1.95 6.55
C LEU A 85 1.95 -2.55 5.13
N PRO A 86 1.09 -2.20 4.16
CA PRO A 86 1.23 -2.74 2.80
C PRO A 86 2.49 -2.28 2.07
N LEU A 87 3.00 -1.06 2.36
CA LEU A 87 4.27 -0.59 1.81
C LEU A 87 5.44 -1.48 2.28
N CYS A 88 5.46 -1.84 3.57
CA CYS A 88 6.45 -2.78 4.14
C CYS A 88 6.43 -4.18 3.48
N TRP A 89 5.34 -4.53 2.78
CA TRP A 89 5.19 -5.81 2.07
C TRP A 89 5.45 -5.70 0.57
N GLY A 90 6.02 -4.58 0.11
CA GLY A 90 6.35 -4.34 -1.29
C GLY A 90 5.24 -3.66 -2.08
N GLY A 91 4.31 -3.00 -1.40
CA GLY A 91 3.28 -2.18 -2.04
C GLY A 91 3.86 -0.90 -2.62
N ASP A 92 3.44 -0.55 -3.83
CA ASP A 92 3.90 0.62 -4.58
C ASP A 92 2.98 1.84 -4.40
N PHE A 93 1.74 1.62 -3.97
CA PHE A 93 0.79 2.69 -3.73
C PHE A 93 -0.22 2.35 -2.61
N ILE A 94 -0.77 3.40 -2.00
CA ILE A 94 -1.86 3.33 -1.02
C ILE A 94 -2.90 4.38 -1.35
N PHE A 95 -4.17 3.96 -1.44
CA PHE A 95 -5.29 4.90 -1.43
C PHE A 95 -5.66 5.25 0.03
N TYR A 96 -5.09 6.36 0.51
CA TYR A 96 -5.27 6.86 1.89
C TYR A 96 -6.62 7.55 2.14
N GLY A 97 -7.49 7.62 1.14
CA GLY A 97 -8.85 8.15 1.26
C GLY A 97 -8.93 9.67 1.16
N PRO A 98 -9.74 10.35 2.01
CA PRO A 98 -9.98 11.78 1.88
C PRO A 98 -8.71 12.62 1.83
N THR A 99 -8.62 13.55 0.87
CA THR A 99 -7.44 14.38 0.63
C THR A 99 -7.00 15.20 1.85
N ARG A 100 -7.94 15.57 2.74
CA ARG A 100 -7.63 16.23 4.02
C ARG A 100 -6.67 15.43 4.92
N ASN A 101 -6.60 14.11 4.73
CA ASN A 101 -5.71 13.22 5.48
C ASN A 101 -4.25 13.34 5.02
N ALA A 102 -3.96 14.02 3.90
CA ALA A 102 -2.63 14.11 3.34
C ALA A 102 -1.59 14.68 4.32
N THR A 103 -2.01 15.61 5.20
CA THR A 103 -1.17 16.26 6.22
C THR A 103 -0.52 15.27 7.20
N TRP A 104 -1.10 14.09 7.39
CA TRP A 104 -0.55 13.04 8.24
C TRP A 104 -0.25 11.73 7.48
N ALA A 105 -0.94 11.45 6.38
CA ALA A 105 -0.71 10.25 5.57
C ALA A 105 0.60 10.32 4.78
N TYR A 106 0.92 11.46 4.15
CA TYR A 106 2.17 11.64 3.42
C TYR A 106 3.40 11.47 4.32
N PRO A 107 3.54 12.18 5.46
CA PRO A 107 4.71 12.00 6.30
C PRO A 107 4.82 10.58 6.88
N ALA A 108 3.70 9.93 7.19
CA ALA A 108 3.71 8.53 7.64
C ALA A 108 4.24 7.58 6.57
N CYS A 109 3.71 7.64 5.34
CA CYS A 109 4.19 6.81 4.24
C CYS A 109 5.63 7.14 3.85
N ALA A 110 6.00 8.43 3.83
CA ALA A 110 7.36 8.89 3.52
C ALA A 110 8.38 8.36 4.54
N ALA A 111 8.03 8.32 5.82
CA ALA A 111 8.88 7.72 6.85
C ALA A 111 9.10 6.22 6.62
N VAL A 112 8.04 5.47 6.27
CA VAL A 112 8.14 4.05 5.93
C VAL A 112 9.03 3.84 4.70
N ASP A 113 8.78 4.59 3.64
CA ASP A 113 9.54 4.50 2.39
C ASP A 113 11.02 4.81 2.62
N ALA A 114 11.33 5.84 3.41
CA ALA A 114 12.70 6.17 3.79
C ALA A 114 13.38 5.05 4.60
N MET A 115 12.68 4.42 5.56
CA MET A 115 13.22 3.28 6.31
C MET A 115 13.53 2.08 5.40
N LEU A 116 12.63 1.77 4.47
CA LEU A 116 12.82 0.69 3.50
C LEU A 116 14.00 0.98 2.57
N ALA A 117 14.10 2.20 2.06
CA ALA A 117 15.20 2.64 1.22
C ALA A 117 16.55 2.59 1.93
N TYR A 118 16.61 2.99 3.21
CA TYR A 118 17.84 2.88 3.99
C TYR A 118 18.28 1.41 4.17
N GLY A 119 17.32 0.51 4.39
CA GLY A 119 17.58 -0.95 4.39
C GLY A 119 18.07 -1.44 3.02
N ALA A 120 17.47 -0.98 1.93
CA ALA A 120 17.88 -1.31 0.57
C ALA A 120 19.30 -0.81 0.24
N MET A 121 19.68 0.38 0.71
CA MET A 121 21.06 0.89 0.58
C MET A 121 22.08 -0.02 1.26
N ASN A 122 21.74 -0.58 2.43
CA ASN A 122 22.59 -1.56 3.11
C ASN A 122 22.76 -2.86 2.31
N LEU A 123 21.82 -3.17 1.41
CA LEU A 123 21.90 -4.30 0.46
C LEU A 123 22.57 -3.90 -0.87
N GLY A 124 23.11 -2.68 -0.98
CA GLY A 124 23.83 -2.20 -2.16
C GLY A 124 22.98 -1.55 -3.25
N LEU A 125 21.68 -1.33 -3.00
CA LEU A 125 20.81 -0.63 -3.96
C LEU A 125 21.08 0.88 -3.95
N ARG A 126 21.07 1.48 -5.15
CA ARG A 126 21.13 2.94 -5.31
C ARG A 126 19.72 3.51 -5.32
N ILE A 127 19.48 4.48 -4.47
CA ILE A 127 18.19 5.16 -4.33
C ILE A 127 18.24 6.52 -5.02
N ASP A 128 17.18 6.84 -5.75
CA ASP A 128 17.03 8.10 -6.48
C ASP A 128 17.07 9.33 -5.54
N LYS A 129 17.58 10.46 -6.02
CA LYS A 129 17.73 11.68 -5.21
C LYS A 129 16.40 12.36 -4.88
N GLU A 130 15.35 12.09 -5.63
CA GLU A 130 14.01 12.59 -5.34
C GLU A 130 13.28 11.78 -4.25
N HIS A 131 13.86 10.65 -3.81
CA HIS A 131 13.28 9.75 -2.82
C HIS A 131 13.15 10.39 -1.42
N PRO A 132 12.10 10.08 -0.63
CA PRO A 132 11.87 10.64 0.70
C PRO A 132 13.07 10.63 1.65
N ILE A 133 13.91 9.59 1.60
CA ILE A 133 15.14 9.46 2.42
C ILE A 133 16.08 10.66 2.34
N TYR A 134 16.07 11.43 1.24
CA TYR A 134 16.90 12.61 1.06
C TYR A 134 16.17 13.94 1.29
N LYS A 135 14.89 13.90 1.69
CA LYS A 135 14.01 15.10 1.76
C LYS A 135 13.39 15.34 3.12
N ILE A 136 13.26 14.32 3.97
CA ILE A 136 12.52 14.39 5.23
C ILE A 136 13.40 14.38 6.49
N PHE A 137 14.73 14.38 6.31
CA PHE A 137 15.76 14.45 7.36
C PHE A 137 16.74 15.57 7.01
#